data_AF-A0A1Q3H8Z9-F1
#
_entry.id   AF-A0A1Q3H8Z9-F1
#
_cell.length_a   1.000
_cell.length_b   1.000
_cell.length_c   1.000
_cell.angle_alpha   90.00
_cell.angle_beta   90.00
_cell.angle_gamma   90.00
#
_symmetry.space_group_name_H-M   'P 1'
#
loop_
_entity.id
_entity.type
_entity.pdbx_description
1 polymer ?
#
loop_
_entity_poly.entity_id
_entity_poly.type
_entity_poly.pdbx_seq_one_letter_code
_entity_poly.pdbx_strand_id
1 'polypeptide(L)'
;MPRPSLTTEALVTEARNFAEIQSALPVPELFGVTDGKAVGTHVEKAFKAYLSKKYLFQEGNSAKGIDFPELDIDVKVTSVDQPQSSSPFKSARQKIFGLGYALLVFVYDKKDDAGAATLDIVHTIFVEPSRTGDFQMTTGLKKILDNEGNADDLVAFMRDKNLPVDDIEANNIASDLLNAGTLQIGYLTISNALQWRLQYGRAITKAGEVPGITRVR
;
A
#
# COMPACT_ATOMS: atom_id res chain seq x y z
N MET A 1 -9.32 26.00 21.15
CA MET A 1 -8.23 25.10 21.61
C MET A 1 -7.30 24.83 20.43
N PRO A 2 -5.98 24.67 20.63
CA PRO A 2 -5.08 24.28 19.54
C PRO A 2 -5.47 22.89 19.00
N ARG A 3 -5.35 22.70 17.69
CA ARG A 3 -5.56 21.38 17.05
C ARG A 3 -4.49 20.39 17.55
N PRO A 4 -4.84 19.14 17.90
CA PRO A 4 -3.85 18.14 18.29
C PRO A 4 -3.01 17.68 17.09
N SER A 5 -1.83 17.11 17.36
CA SER A 5 -1.04 16.42 16.34
C SER A 5 -1.74 15.16 15.86
N LEU A 6 -1.63 14.84 14.57
CA LEU A 6 -2.18 13.63 13.99
C LEU A 6 -1.38 12.40 14.44
N THR A 7 -2.06 11.35 14.91
CA THR A 7 -1.46 10.03 15.19
C THR A 7 -1.94 8.99 14.18
N THR A 8 -1.29 7.83 14.13
CA THR A 8 -1.72 6.71 13.28
C THR A 8 -3.13 6.24 13.60
N GLU A 9 -3.49 6.11 14.88
CA GLU A 9 -4.82 5.69 15.33
C GLU A 9 -5.89 6.71 14.94
N ALA A 10 -5.57 8.00 15.09
CA ALA A 10 -6.43 9.10 14.66
C ALA A 10 -6.59 9.09 13.14
N LEU A 11 -5.51 8.92 12.37
CA LEU A 11 -5.55 8.83 10.91
C LEU A 11 -6.45 7.69 10.43
N VAL A 12 -6.28 6.48 11.01
CA VAL A 12 -7.10 5.30 10.65
C VAL A 12 -8.58 5.53 11.00
N THR A 13 -8.86 6.11 12.16
CA THR A 13 -10.23 6.46 12.57
C THR A 13 -10.85 7.48 11.61
N GLU A 14 -10.09 8.51 11.26
CA GLU A 14 -10.55 9.57 10.37
C GLU A 14 -10.66 9.13 8.92
N ALA A 15 -9.88 8.13 8.48
CA ALA A 15 -10.02 7.50 7.19
C ALA A 15 -11.38 6.81 7.04
N ARG A 16 -11.86 6.11 8.08
CA ARG A 16 -13.22 5.55 8.10
C ARG A 16 -14.28 6.64 7.93
N ASN A 17 -14.20 7.69 8.75
CA ASN A 17 -15.17 8.79 8.73
C ASN A 17 -15.18 9.49 7.37
N PHE A 18 -13.99 9.75 6.82
CA PHE A 18 -13.83 10.35 5.51
C PHE A 18 -14.41 9.47 4.40
N ALA A 19 -14.20 8.16 4.45
CA ALA A 19 -14.74 7.23 3.46
C ALA A 19 -16.28 7.30 3.40
N GLU A 20 -16.97 7.40 4.55
CA GLU A 20 -18.43 7.57 4.57
C GLU A 20 -18.87 8.93 4.00
N ILE A 21 -18.18 10.01 4.38
CA ILE A 21 -18.49 11.36 3.88
C ILE A 21 -18.28 11.44 2.37
N GLN A 22 -17.15 10.92 1.88
CA GLN A 22 -16.79 10.96 0.46
C GLN A 22 -17.74 10.12 -0.38
N SER A 23 -18.22 8.98 0.14
CA SER A 23 -19.18 8.11 -0.55
C SER A 23 -20.55 8.76 -0.76
N ALA A 24 -20.92 9.71 0.11
CA ALA A 24 -22.19 10.43 0.03
C ALA A 24 -22.10 11.74 -0.77
N LEU A 25 -20.91 12.18 -1.18
CA LEU A 25 -20.68 13.48 -1.80
C LEU A 25 -20.61 13.36 -3.33
N PRO A 26 -21.53 13.97 -4.08
CA PRO A 26 -21.39 14.11 -5.52
C PRO A 26 -20.18 14.99 -5.87
N VAL A 27 -19.41 14.57 -6.85
CA VAL A 27 -18.20 15.26 -7.35
C VAL A 27 -18.39 15.60 -8.84
N PRO A 28 -18.96 16.77 -9.16
CA PRO A 28 -19.15 17.22 -10.55
C PRO A 28 -17.85 17.24 -11.36
N GLU A 29 -16.74 17.61 -10.73
CA GLU A 29 -15.40 17.71 -11.36
C GLU A 29 -14.87 16.38 -11.91
N LEU A 30 -15.40 15.25 -11.44
CA LEU A 30 -14.98 13.91 -11.86
C LEU A 30 -15.97 13.26 -12.84
N PHE A 31 -17.06 13.94 -13.23
CA PHE A 31 -18.00 13.39 -14.21
C PHE A 31 -17.30 13.14 -15.56
N GLY A 32 -17.44 11.95 -16.11
CA GLY A 32 -16.78 11.53 -17.35
C GLY A 32 -15.27 11.27 -17.22
N VAL A 33 -14.65 11.51 -16.06
CA VAL A 33 -13.23 11.26 -15.82
C VAL A 33 -12.99 9.76 -15.63
N THR A 34 -12.14 9.18 -16.48
CA THR A 34 -11.72 7.77 -16.42
C THR A 34 -10.27 7.59 -15.97
N ASP A 35 -9.50 8.68 -15.85
CA ASP A 35 -8.13 8.65 -15.35
C ASP A 35 -8.13 8.41 -13.84
N GLY A 36 -7.74 7.20 -13.43
CA GLY A 36 -7.63 6.81 -12.02
C GLY A 36 -6.67 7.68 -11.21
N LYS A 37 -5.66 8.30 -11.86
CA LYS A 37 -4.74 9.24 -11.19
C LYS A 37 -5.45 10.55 -10.83
N ALA A 38 -6.30 11.05 -11.72
CA ALA A 38 -7.09 12.26 -11.47
C ALA A 38 -8.07 12.03 -10.31
N VAL A 39 -8.78 10.90 -10.30
CA VAL A 39 -9.67 10.51 -9.19
C VAL A 39 -8.88 10.36 -7.89
N GLY A 40 -7.73 9.66 -7.92
CA GLY A 40 -6.89 9.48 -6.74
C GLY A 40 -6.38 10.79 -6.17
N THR A 41 -5.90 11.69 -7.04
CA THR A 41 -5.44 13.04 -6.65
C THR A 41 -6.56 13.84 -5.99
N HIS A 42 -7.79 13.74 -6.49
CA HIS A 42 -8.95 14.41 -5.89
C HIS A 42 -9.21 13.90 -4.47
N VAL A 43 -9.31 12.57 -4.29
CA VAL A 43 -9.57 11.95 -2.99
C VAL A 43 -8.46 12.24 -1.98
N GLU A 44 -7.18 12.17 -2.39
CA GLU A 44 -6.04 12.51 -1.53
C GLU A 44 -6.09 13.96 -1.05
N LYS A 45 -6.36 14.91 -1.95
CA LYS A 45 -6.52 16.33 -1.59
C LYS A 45 -7.70 16.55 -0.67
N ALA A 46 -8.85 15.92 -0.95
CA ALA A 46 -10.04 16.01 -0.12
C ALA A 46 -9.79 15.45 1.28
N PHE A 47 -9.07 14.32 1.40
CA PHE A 47 -8.74 13.72 2.70
C PHE A 47 -7.79 14.59 3.52
N LYS A 48 -6.74 15.14 2.90
CA LYS A 48 -5.83 16.09 3.57
C LYS A 48 -6.57 17.34 4.03
N ALA A 49 -7.44 17.91 3.19
CA ALA A 49 -8.28 19.05 3.55
C ALA A 49 -9.30 18.72 4.66
N TYR A 50 -9.78 17.49 4.72
CA TYR A 50 -10.63 17.00 5.80
C TYR A 50 -9.87 16.93 7.13
N LEU A 51 -8.68 16.34 7.13
CA LEU A 51 -7.83 16.20 8.32
C LEU A 51 -7.32 17.54 8.82
N SER A 52 -6.94 18.45 7.92
CA SER A 52 -6.33 19.74 8.30
C SER A 52 -7.30 20.60 9.09
N LYS A 53 -8.62 20.41 8.96
CA LYS A 53 -9.61 21.10 9.81
C LYS A 53 -9.52 20.69 11.29
N LYS A 54 -8.99 19.50 11.59
CA LYS A 54 -9.01 18.88 12.92
C LYS A 54 -7.62 18.72 13.54
N TYR A 55 -6.59 18.47 12.74
CA TYR A 55 -5.26 18.09 13.21
C TYR A 55 -4.15 18.99 12.66
N LEU A 56 -3.01 18.97 13.35
CA LEU A 56 -1.72 19.45 12.85
C LEU A 56 -0.93 18.26 12.30
N PHE A 57 -0.45 18.36 11.07
CA PHE A 57 0.45 17.41 10.44
C PHE A 57 1.18 18.09 9.28
N GLN A 58 2.36 17.59 8.92
CA GLN A 58 3.04 18.03 7.71
C GLN A 58 2.43 17.37 6.47
N GLU A 59 1.90 18.18 5.56
CA GLU A 59 1.52 17.72 4.22
C GLU A 59 2.79 17.39 3.42
N GLY A 60 2.83 16.18 2.84
CA GLY A 60 4.03 15.63 2.21
C GLY A 60 4.67 16.52 1.14
N ASN A 61 5.98 16.79 1.33
CA ASN A 61 6.96 17.16 0.31
C ASN A 61 8.33 16.53 0.64
N SER A 62 8.30 15.29 1.13
CA SER A 62 9.46 14.56 1.67
C SER A 62 10.26 13.88 0.56
N ALA A 63 11.59 13.81 0.71
CA ALA A 63 12.50 13.06 -0.16
C ALA A 63 12.11 11.58 -0.35
N LYS A 64 11.27 11.02 0.54
CA LYS A 64 10.74 9.64 0.45
C LYS A 64 9.57 9.50 -0.54
N GLY A 65 8.81 10.58 -0.80
CA GLY A 65 7.63 10.58 -1.67
C GLY A 65 6.38 9.94 -1.05
N ILE A 66 6.15 10.13 0.24
CA ILE A 66 4.99 9.60 0.99
C ILE A 66 4.11 10.73 1.57
N ASP A 67 2.82 10.48 1.72
CA ASP A 67 1.83 11.50 2.09
C ASP A 67 1.93 12.05 3.51
N PHE A 68 2.23 11.18 4.49
CA PHE A 68 2.37 11.53 5.91
C PHE A 68 3.75 11.09 6.43
N PRO A 69 4.81 11.88 6.20
CA PRO A 69 6.18 11.49 6.54
C PRO A 69 6.42 11.28 8.03
N GLU A 70 5.76 12.06 8.90
CA GLU A 70 5.90 11.95 10.36
C GLU A 70 5.33 10.65 10.92
N LEU A 71 4.43 10.00 10.17
CA LEU A 71 3.81 8.73 10.54
C LEU A 71 4.38 7.54 9.75
N ASP A 72 5.27 7.78 8.78
CA ASP A 72 5.67 6.81 7.76
C ASP A 72 4.45 6.10 7.13
N ILE A 73 3.45 6.89 6.70
CA ILE A 73 2.23 6.40 6.03
C ILE A 73 2.08 7.06 4.66
N ASP A 74 1.80 6.23 3.66
CA ASP A 74 1.51 6.64 2.29
C ASP A 74 0.05 6.32 1.96
N VAL A 75 -0.67 7.26 1.36
CA VAL A 75 -2.06 7.07 0.96
C VAL A 75 -2.10 6.56 -0.47
N LYS A 76 -2.99 5.61 -0.72
CA LYS A 76 -3.22 5.09 -2.06
C LYS A 76 -4.70 5.05 -2.33
N VAL A 77 -5.08 5.58 -3.48
CA VAL A 77 -6.47 5.57 -3.94
C VAL A 77 -6.53 4.79 -5.25
N THR A 78 -7.45 3.84 -5.35
CA THR A 78 -7.53 2.95 -6.50
C THR A 78 -8.97 2.51 -6.79
N SER A 79 -9.25 2.14 -8.04
CA SER A 79 -10.56 1.61 -8.43
C SER A 79 -10.71 0.16 -7.97
N VAL A 80 -11.92 -0.25 -7.63
CA VAL A 80 -12.28 -1.65 -7.35
C VAL A 80 -12.07 -2.56 -8.58
N ASP A 81 -12.24 -2.05 -9.79
CA ASP A 81 -12.08 -2.82 -11.03
C ASP A 81 -10.60 -3.17 -11.29
N GLN A 82 -9.69 -2.30 -10.83
CA GLN A 82 -8.26 -2.50 -10.99
C GLN A 82 -7.50 -1.96 -9.78
N PRO A 83 -7.50 -2.70 -8.64
CA PRO A 83 -6.96 -2.25 -7.36
C PRO A 83 -5.43 -2.25 -7.37
N GLN A 84 -4.84 -1.32 -8.11
CA GLN A 84 -3.41 -1.10 -8.26
C GLN A 84 -3.06 0.38 -8.19
N SER A 85 -1.80 0.69 -7.89
CA SER A 85 -1.27 2.03 -8.04
C SER A 85 -0.04 2.06 -8.93
N SER A 86 0.23 3.24 -9.48
CA SER A 86 1.44 3.50 -10.27
C SER A 86 2.69 3.70 -9.42
N SER A 87 2.63 3.55 -8.09
CA SER A 87 3.79 3.75 -7.21
C SER A 87 4.87 2.73 -7.57
N PRO A 88 6.00 3.15 -8.15
CA PRO A 88 7.04 2.24 -8.55
C PRO A 88 7.75 1.81 -7.29
N PHE A 89 7.64 0.53 -7.02
CA PHE A 89 8.55 -0.14 -6.13
C PHE A 89 10.00 0.05 -6.61
N LYS A 90 10.93 0.32 -5.68
CA LYS A 90 12.24 0.92 -6.00
C LYS A 90 13.40 -0.07 -6.05
N SER A 91 13.33 -1.22 -5.39
CA SER A 91 14.44 -2.18 -5.36
C SER A 91 13.99 -3.58 -4.96
N ALA A 92 14.55 -4.63 -5.55
CA ALA A 92 14.23 -6.03 -5.26
C ALA A 92 14.10 -6.35 -3.76
N ARG A 93 14.94 -5.74 -2.91
CA ARG A 93 14.87 -5.84 -1.44
C ARG A 93 13.49 -5.48 -0.89
N GLN A 94 12.84 -4.43 -1.37
CA GLN A 94 11.50 -4.06 -0.90
C GLN A 94 10.48 -5.18 -1.17
N LYS A 95 10.73 -6.11 -2.12
CA LYS A 95 9.77 -7.13 -2.62
C LYS A 95 9.72 -8.23 -1.59
N ILE A 96 10.82 -8.38 -0.87
CA ILE A 96 11.07 -9.35 0.18
C ILE A 96 10.77 -8.70 1.53
N PHE A 97 11.37 -7.54 1.82
CA PHE A 97 11.34 -6.93 3.15
C PHE A 97 10.25 -5.88 3.36
N GLY A 98 9.52 -5.50 2.31
CA GLY A 98 8.49 -4.46 2.36
C GLY A 98 9.02 -3.06 2.01
N LEU A 99 8.10 -2.10 1.94
CA LEU A 99 8.35 -0.73 1.50
C LEU A 99 9.09 0.13 2.54
N GLY A 100 9.05 -0.28 3.81
CA GLY A 100 9.60 0.46 4.96
C GLY A 100 8.66 1.53 5.53
N TYR A 101 7.42 1.59 5.04
CA TYR A 101 6.35 2.48 5.51
C TYR A 101 5.00 1.77 5.34
N ALA A 102 3.98 2.26 6.02
CA ALA A 102 2.63 1.71 5.99
C ALA A 102 1.80 2.28 4.84
N LEU A 103 0.76 1.57 4.43
CA LEU A 103 -0.17 2.02 3.40
C LEU A 103 -1.57 2.19 3.96
N LEU A 104 -2.18 3.34 3.71
CA LEU A 104 -3.61 3.56 3.87
C LEU A 104 -4.26 3.56 2.48
N VAL A 105 -5.05 2.53 2.17
CA VAL A 105 -5.60 2.32 0.83
C VAL A 105 -7.10 2.56 0.83
N PHE A 106 -7.56 3.54 0.04
CA PHE A 106 -8.96 3.75 -0.30
C PHE A 106 -9.27 3.10 -1.65
N VAL A 107 -10.31 2.27 -1.69
CA VAL A 107 -10.78 1.60 -2.89
C VAL A 107 -12.16 2.14 -3.23
N TYR A 108 -12.32 2.70 -4.42
CA TYR A 108 -13.56 3.31 -4.86
C TYR A 108 -14.24 2.52 -5.99
N ASP A 109 -15.57 2.57 -6.01
CA ASP A 109 -16.42 2.30 -7.16
C ASP A 109 -16.97 3.64 -7.66
N LYS A 110 -16.66 4.00 -8.91
CA LYS A 110 -17.04 5.31 -9.48
C LYS A 110 -18.26 5.14 -10.39
N LYS A 111 -19.29 5.94 -10.15
CA LYS A 111 -20.50 6.00 -10.97
C LYS A 111 -20.78 7.42 -11.40
N ASP A 112 -21.10 7.61 -12.66
CA ASP A 112 -21.47 8.91 -13.20
C ASP A 112 -22.99 8.96 -13.38
N ASP A 113 -23.63 9.94 -12.74
CA ASP A 113 -25.08 10.16 -12.85
C ASP A 113 -25.40 11.67 -12.83
N ALA A 114 -26.40 12.07 -13.63
CA ALA A 114 -26.94 13.43 -13.67
C ALA A 114 -25.91 14.58 -13.70
N GLY A 115 -24.75 14.39 -14.34
CA GLY A 115 -23.69 15.40 -14.46
C GLY A 115 -22.71 15.46 -13.29
N ALA A 116 -22.72 14.49 -12.38
CA ALA A 116 -21.72 14.33 -11.32
C ALA A 116 -21.23 12.89 -11.17
N ALA A 117 -19.99 12.73 -10.70
CA ALA A 117 -19.49 11.43 -10.29
C ALA A 117 -19.80 11.18 -8.81
N THR A 118 -20.13 9.95 -8.45
CA THR A 118 -20.16 9.47 -7.06
C THR A 118 -19.04 8.45 -6.90
N LEU A 119 -18.27 8.57 -5.80
CA LEU A 119 -17.17 7.67 -5.46
C LEU A 119 -17.54 6.86 -4.21
N ASP A 120 -18.18 5.70 -4.38
CA ASP A 120 -18.43 4.83 -3.23
C ASP A 120 -17.13 4.17 -2.79
N ILE A 121 -16.64 4.51 -1.59
CA ILE A 121 -15.36 4.02 -1.06
C ILE A 121 -15.52 2.61 -0.50
N VAL A 122 -15.81 1.64 -1.36
CA VAL A 122 -16.20 0.26 -0.99
C VAL A 122 -15.26 -0.44 -0.01
N HIS A 123 -13.96 -0.11 -0.02
CA HIS A 123 -13.01 -0.58 0.99
C HIS A 123 -12.07 0.52 1.46
N THR A 124 -11.74 0.49 2.74
CA THR A 124 -10.58 1.19 3.28
C THR A 124 -9.75 0.21 4.10
N ILE A 125 -8.46 0.10 3.81
CA ILE A 125 -7.56 -0.81 4.55
C ILE A 125 -6.30 -0.09 5.01
N PHE A 126 -5.76 -0.53 6.13
CA PHE A 126 -4.46 -0.09 6.63
C PHE A 126 -3.51 -1.29 6.65
N VAL A 127 -2.39 -1.17 5.97
CA VAL A 127 -1.37 -2.22 5.83
C VAL A 127 -0.11 -1.75 6.54
N GLU A 128 0.27 -2.45 7.60
CA GLU A 128 1.50 -2.16 8.34
C GLU A 128 2.76 -2.37 7.47
N PRO A 129 3.89 -1.69 7.78
CA PRO A 129 5.10 -1.78 6.99
C PRO A 129 5.59 -3.23 6.81
N SER A 130 5.46 -4.04 7.86
CA SER A 130 5.83 -5.46 7.90
C SER A 130 5.04 -6.35 6.92
N ARG A 131 3.91 -5.87 6.40
CA ARG A 131 3.01 -6.59 5.48
C ARG A 131 3.07 -6.07 4.05
N THR A 132 3.93 -5.11 3.75
CA THR A 132 4.02 -4.47 2.42
C THR A 132 4.91 -5.21 1.42
N GLY A 133 5.49 -6.36 1.78
CA GLY A 133 6.21 -7.22 0.83
C GLY A 133 5.31 -7.92 -0.18
N ASP A 134 5.90 -8.55 -1.19
CA ASP A 134 5.19 -9.38 -2.16
C ASP A 134 4.86 -10.75 -1.55
N PHE A 135 3.59 -11.14 -1.64
CA PHE A 135 3.11 -12.37 -1.05
C PHE A 135 3.78 -13.62 -1.63
N GLN A 136 3.91 -13.73 -2.96
CA GLN A 136 4.46 -14.93 -3.58
C GLN A 136 5.96 -15.07 -3.33
N MET A 137 6.70 -13.96 -3.37
CA MET A 137 8.12 -13.92 -3.06
C MET A 137 8.36 -14.29 -1.60
N THR A 138 7.71 -13.61 -0.66
CA THR A 138 7.94 -13.83 0.77
C THR A 138 7.50 -15.22 1.23
N THR A 139 6.37 -15.74 0.74
CA THR A 139 5.93 -17.10 1.08
C THR A 139 6.83 -18.19 0.53
N GLY A 140 7.39 -18.02 -0.67
CA GLY A 140 8.33 -18.97 -1.24
C GLY A 140 9.67 -18.98 -0.51
N LEU A 141 10.23 -17.79 -0.23
CA LEU A 141 11.46 -17.67 0.58
C LEU A 141 11.26 -18.23 1.98
N LYS A 142 10.13 -17.91 2.64
CA LYS A 142 9.83 -18.45 3.96
C LYS A 142 9.76 -19.97 3.97
N LYS A 143 9.17 -20.61 2.95
CA LYS A 143 9.14 -22.08 2.85
C LYS A 143 10.54 -22.69 2.75
N ILE A 144 11.46 -22.05 2.05
CA ILE A 144 12.84 -22.52 1.93
C ILE A 144 13.54 -22.43 3.30
N LEU A 145 13.38 -21.30 3.99
CA LEU A 145 13.91 -21.11 5.35
C LEU A 145 13.32 -22.12 6.34
N ASP A 146 12.01 -22.35 6.29
CA ASP A 146 11.30 -23.30 7.16
C ASP A 146 11.73 -24.76 6.89
N ASN A 147 12.32 -25.05 5.72
CA ASN A 147 12.86 -26.35 5.34
C ASN A 147 14.39 -26.45 5.53
N GLU A 148 14.99 -25.56 6.33
CA GLU A 148 16.45 -25.50 6.56
C GLU A 148 17.27 -25.31 5.27
N GLY A 149 16.69 -24.65 4.27
CA GLY A 149 17.38 -24.32 3.02
C GLY A 149 18.55 -23.35 3.22
N ASN A 150 19.56 -23.48 2.38
CA ASN A 150 20.79 -22.70 2.46
C ASN A 150 20.77 -21.47 1.52
N ALA A 151 21.88 -20.75 1.44
CA ALA A 151 21.99 -19.55 0.60
C ALA A 151 21.78 -19.85 -0.90
N ASP A 152 22.28 -20.98 -1.39
CA ASP A 152 22.15 -21.38 -2.80
C ASP A 152 20.68 -21.67 -3.15
N ASP A 153 19.92 -22.28 -2.25
CA ASP A 153 18.47 -22.54 -2.43
C ASP A 153 17.68 -21.23 -2.55
N LEU A 154 18.01 -20.24 -1.70
CA LEU A 154 17.38 -18.92 -1.73
C LEU A 154 17.73 -18.16 -3.01
N VAL A 155 19.00 -18.19 -3.44
CA VAL A 155 19.46 -17.56 -4.68
C VAL A 155 18.80 -18.21 -5.90
N ALA A 156 18.73 -19.54 -5.94
CA ALA A 156 18.05 -20.28 -7.00
C ALA A 156 16.57 -19.86 -7.09
N PHE A 157 15.87 -19.78 -5.96
CA PHE A 157 14.48 -19.33 -5.94
C PHE A 157 14.30 -17.88 -6.43
N MET A 158 15.19 -16.96 -6.02
CA MET A 158 15.14 -15.56 -6.51
C MET A 158 15.31 -15.47 -8.02
N ARG A 159 16.20 -16.29 -8.60
CA ARG A 159 16.41 -16.40 -10.05
C ARG A 159 15.21 -17.00 -10.76
N ASP A 160 14.63 -18.08 -10.24
CA ASP A 160 13.43 -18.71 -10.79
C ASP A 160 12.23 -17.75 -10.83
N LYS A 161 12.15 -16.85 -9.85
CA LYS A 161 11.14 -15.78 -9.78
C LYS A 161 11.50 -14.53 -10.59
N ASN A 162 12.59 -14.57 -11.37
CA ASN A 162 13.10 -13.46 -12.18
C ASN A 162 13.22 -12.16 -11.36
N LEU A 163 13.70 -12.25 -10.12
CA LEU A 163 14.01 -11.07 -9.31
C LEU A 163 15.19 -10.33 -9.96
N PRO A 164 15.09 -9.04 -10.30
CA PRO A 164 16.13 -8.29 -11.01
C PRO A 164 17.22 -7.85 -10.04
N VAL A 165 18.02 -8.81 -9.60
CA VAL A 165 19.23 -8.59 -8.79
C VAL A 165 20.39 -9.22 -9.52
N ASP A 166 21.57 -8.61 -9.37
CA ASP A 166 22.81 -9.28 -9.76
C ASP A 166 23.18 -10.37 -8.74
N ASP A 167 24.20 -11.14 -9.06
CA ASP A 167 24.63 -12.27 -8.22
C ASP A 167 25.15 -11.82 -6.86
N ILE A 168 25.75 -10.64 -6.77
CA ILE A 168 26.28 -10.12 -5.50
C ILE A 168 25.11 -9.77 -4.58
N GLU A 169 24.13 -9.02 -5.08
CA GLU A 169 22.96 -8.62 -4.28
C GLU A 169 22.06 -9.81 -3.95
N ALA A 170 21.94 -10.81 -4.85
CA ALA A 170 21.23 -12.05 -4.54
C ALA A 170 21.87 -12.78 -3.34
N ASN A 171 23.20 -12.89 -3.31
CA ASN A 171 23.92 -13.51 -2.19
C ASN A 171 23.81 -12.69 -0.90
N ASN A 172 23.84 -11.36 -0.99
CA ASN A 172 23.63 -10.47 0.16
C ASN A 172 22.22 -10.68 0.75
N ILE A 173 21.18 -10.67 -0.09
CA ILE A 173 19.80 -10.93 0.34
C ILE A 173 19.67 -12.30 0.99
N ALA A 174 20.26 -13.34 0.40
CA ALA A 174 20.22 -14.70 0.97
C ALA A 174 20.88 -14.74 2.35
N SER A 175 22.05 -14.10 2.50
CA SER A 175 22.75 -13.98 3.78
C SER A 175 21.90 -13.23 4.81
N ASP A 176 21.29 -12.11 4.43
CA ASP A 176 20.41 -11.33 5.30
C ASP A 176 19.19 -12.14 5.75
N LEU A 177 18.59 -12.94 4.87
CA LEU A 177 17.44 -13.80 5.18
C LEU A 177 17.80 -14.89 6.20
N LEU A 178 18.96 -15.52 6.05
CA LEU A 178 19.46 -16.52 6.99
C LEU A 178 19.77 -15.90 8.36
N ASN A 179 20.32 -14.68 8.39
CA ASN A 179 20.67 -13.98 9.62
C ASN A 179 19.46 -13.35 10.34
N ALA A 180 18.42 -12.95 9.60
CA ALA A 180 17.26 -12.26 10.17
C ALA A 180 16.39 -13.15 11.08
N GLY A 181 16.54 -14.48 10.99
CA GLY A 181 15.83 -15.46 11.82
C GLY A 181 14.33 -15.63 11.51
N THR A 182 13.61 -14.60 11.06
CA THR A 182 12.21 -14.73 10.63
C THR A 182 11.85 -13.73 9.54
N LEU A 183 11.41 -14.24 8.39
CA LEU A 183 10.83 -13.44 7.30
C LEU A 183 9.33 -13.20 7.53
N GLN A 184 8.90 -11.94 7.49
CA GLN A 184 7.49 -11.58 7.52
C GLN A 184 6.84 -11.81 6.15
N ILE A 185 5.64 -12.41 6.14
CA ILE A 185 4.85 -12.56 4.92
C ILE A 185 4.22 -11.23 4.56
N GLY A 186 4.53 -10.76 3.35
CA GLY A 186 3.89 -9.61 2.73
C GLY A 186 2.56 -9.99 2.06
N TYR A 187 1.69 -9.01 1.84
CA TYR A 187 0.35 -9.23 1.27
C TYR A 187 0.04 -8.36 0.05
N LEU A 188 1.03 -7.61 -0.42
CA LEU A 188 0.95 -6.97 -1.72
C LEU A 188 1.26 -7.98 -2.83
N THR A 189 0.85 -7.65 -4.04
CA THR A 189 1.35 -8.31 -5.25
C THR A 189 2.11 -7.28 -6.06
N ILE A 190 3.38 -7.58 -6.35
CA ILE A 190 4.32 -6.68 -7.01
C ILE A 190 4.75 -7.35 -8.32
N SER A 191 4.20 -6.90 -9.44
CA SER A 191 4.46 -7.55 -10.73
C SER A 191 5.65 -6.92 -11.45
N ASN A 192 6.69 -7.73 -11.71
CA ASN A 192 7.83 -7.31 -12.52
C ASN A 192 7.40 -6.93 -13.96
N ALA A 193 6.39 -7.61 -14.50
CA ALA A 193 5.87 -7.40 -15.85
C ALA A 193 5.09 -6.08 -16.01
N LEU A 194 4.57 -5.52 -14.91
CA LEU A 194 3.81 -4.25 -14.92
C LEU A 194 4.64 -3.10 -14.36
N GLN A 195 5.94 -3.05 -14.64
CA GLN A 195 6.83 -2.00 -14.14
C GLN A 195 6.75 -1.84 -12.62
N TRP A 196 6.57 -2.95 -11.90
CA TRP A 196 6.61 -2.98 -10.44
C TRP A 196 5.45 -2.26 -9.73
N ARG A 197 4.29 -2.19 -10.38
CA ARG A 197 3.06 -1.67 -9.75
C ARG A 197 2.65 -2.50 -8.54
N LEU A 198 2.21 -1.80 -7.50
CA LEU A 198 1.61 -2.39 -6.31
C LEU A 198 0.16 -2.75 -6.61
N GLN A 199 -0.20 -3.99 -6.34
CA GLN A 199 -1.59 -4.47 -6.40
C GLN A 199 -2.07 -4.85 -5.00
N TYR A 200 -3.30 -4.43 -4.69
CA TYR A 200 -3.87 -4.49 -3.35
C TYR A 200 -4.91 -5.60 -3.18
N GLY A 201 -5.33 -6.29 -4.25
CA GLY A 201 -6.44 -7.25 -4.20
C GLY A 201 -6.33 -8.29 -3.08
N ARG A 202 -5.11 -8.82 -2.84
CA ARG A 202 -4.86 -9.76 -1.74
C ARG A 202 -4.96 -9.09 -0.36
N ALA A 203 -4.35 -7.92 -0.18
CA ALA A 203 -4.44 -7.17 1.08
C ALA A 203 -5.89 -6.78 1.40
N ILE A 204 -6.67 -6.36 0.40
CA ILE A 204 -8.10 -6.05 0.53
C ILE A 204 -8.88 -7.29 1.00
N THR A 205 -8.66 -8.43 0.33
CA THR A 205 -9.33 -9.69 0.66
C THR A 205 -8.99 -10.18 2.08
N LYS A 206 -7.74 -9.96 2.53
CA LYS A 206 -7.24 -10.44 3.83
C LYS A 206 -7.33 -9.43 4.97
N ALA A 207 -7.84 -8.23 4.71
CA ALA A 207 -8.00 -7.20 5.72
C ALA A 207 -8.99 -7.64 6.81
N GLY A 208 -8.54 -7.59 8.07
CA GLY A 208 -9.26 -8.06 9.25
C GLY A 208 -9.01 -9.52 9.63
N GLU A 209 -8.45 -10.33 8.73
CA GLU A 209 -8.10 -11.74 9.00
C GLU A 209 -6.65 -11.91 9.44
N VAL A 210 -5.78 -10.98 9.05
CA VAL A 210 -4.32 -11.10 9.22
C VAL A 210 -3.81 -9.96 10.11
N PRO A 211 -3.03 -10.25 11.17
CA PRO A 211 -2.37 -9.22 11.96
C PRO A 211 -1.49 -8.30 11.10
N GLY A 212 -1.67 -7.00 11.26
CA GLY A 212 -1.02 -5.95 10.48
C GLY A 212 -1.71 -5.61 9.16
N ILE A 213 -2.89 -6.16 8.89
CA ILE A 213 -3.77 -5.72 7.79
C ILE A 213 -5.16 -5.44 8.34
N THR A 214 -5.42 -4.19 8.65
CA THR A 214 -6.64 -3.75 9.30
C THR A 214 -7.69 -3.38 8.25
N ARG A 215 -8.89 -3.94 8.37
CA ARG A 215 -10.07 -3.44 7.65
C ARG A 215 -10.59 -2.21 8.37
N VAL A 216 -10.52 -1.08 7.70
CA VAL A 216 -11.00 0.21 8.20
C VAL A 216 -12.47 0.40 7.82
N ARG A 217 -12.82 0.11 6.56
CA ARG A 217 -14.19 0.02 6.01
C ARG A 217 -14.28 -1.21 5.12
#